data_AF-A0A434IF21-F1
#
_entry.id   AF-A0A434IF21-F1
#
_cell.length_a   1.000
_cell.length_b   1.000
_cell.length_c   1.000
_cell.angle_alpha   90.00
_cell.angle_beta   90.00
_cell.angle_gamma   90.00
#
_symmetry.space_group_name_H-M   'P 1'
#
loop_
_entity.id
_entity.type
_entity.pdbx_description
1 polymer ?
#
loop_
_entity_poly.entity_id
_entity_poly.type
_entity_poly.pdbx_seq_one_letter_code
_entity_poly.pdbx_strand_id
1 'polypeptide(L)'
;MDATELKAMQAPLKQAYRDDASQALITLRAKGSIDDQSVACKVETGRALAIAGLHPATGGSGLELCSGDMLLEALVACAGVTLKAVATALEFKLGAATVEAEGDLDFRGTLGVAKDAPVGFRAI
;
A
#
# COMPACT_ATOMS: atom_id res chain seq x y z
N MET A 1 6.16 3.79 22.08
CA MET A 1 7.52 3.96 21.55
C MET A 1 7.85 5.45 21.53
N ASP A 2 9.01 5.83 22.05
CA ASP A 2 9.52 7.20 21.99
C ASP A 2 10.51 7.41 20.81
N ALA A 3 10.93 8.66 20.61
CA ALA A 3 11.81 9.01 19.49
C ALA A 3 13.20 8.35 19.57
N THR A 4 13.67 8.04 20.77
CA THR A 4 14.96 7.38 20.99
C THR A 4 14.86 5.90 20.62
N GLU A 5 13.80 5.24 21.07
CA GLU A 5 13.46 3.85 20.74
C GLU A 5 13.27 3.67 19.22
N LEU A 6 12.54 4.57 18.56
CA LEU A 6 12.34 4.51 17.10
C LEU A 6 13.65 4.69 16.33
N LYS A 7 14.50 5.63 16.75
CA LYS A 7 15.81 5.85 16.12
C LYS A 7 16.73 4.64 16.29
N ALA A 8 16.70 3.99 17.45
CA ALA A 8 17.46 2.78 17.71
C ALA A 8 17.01 1.62 16.80
N MET A 9 15.70 1.40 16.65
CA MET A 9 15.15 0.38 15.74
C MET A 9 15.50 0.65 14.27
N GLN A 10 15.49 1.90 13.82
CA GLN A 10 15.76 2.25 12.43
C GLN A 10 17.25 2.26 12.06
N ALA A 11 18.16 2.39 13.04
CA ALA A 11 19.59 2.49 12.80
C ALA A 11 20.16 1.35 11.92
N PRO A 12 19.89 0.05 12.20
CA PRO A 12 20.39 -1.04 11.35
C PRO A 12 19.80 -1.02 9.94
N LEU A 13 18.51 -0.69 9.78
CA LEU A 13 17.86 -0.56 8.46
C LEU A 13 18.48 0.56 7.63
N LYS A 14 18.69 1.73 8.27
CA LYS A 14 19.35 2.88 7.64
C LYS A 14 20.77 2.57 7.20
N GLN A 15 21.50 1.72 7.93
CA GLN A 15 22.82 1.27 7.52
C GLN A 15 22.71 0.33 6.31
N ALA A 16 21.87 -0.70 6.38
CA ALA A 16 21.66 -1.64 5.27
C ALA A 16 21.28 -0.95 3.95
N TYR A 17 20.40 0.07 3.99
CA TYR A 17 19.99 0.81 2.79
C TYR A 17 21.04 1.77 2.24
N ARG A 18 21.98 2.24 3.08
CA ARG A 18 23.14 3.00 2.60
C ARG A 18 24.15 2.10 1.92
N ASP A 19 24.29 0.87 2.42
CA ASP A 19 25.21 -0.12 1.89
C ASP A 19 24.68 -0.75 0.59
N ASP A 20 23.37 -1.05 0.53
CA ASP A 20 22.68 -1.56 -0.66
C ASP A 20 21.29 -0.91 -0.81
N ALA A 21 21.18 0.02 -1.75
CA ALA A 21 19.93 0.75 -2.01
C ALA A 21 18.80 -0.15 -2.54
N SER A 22 19.11 -1.30 -3.16
CA SER A 22 18.08 -2.19 -3.70
C SER A 22 17.22 -2.83 -2.60
N GLN A 23 17.77 -2.98 -1.39
CA GLN A 23 17.04 -3.52 -0.23
C GLN A 23 15.97 -2.57 0.30
N ALA A 24 15.97 -1.31 -0.12
CA ALA A 24 14.95 -0.32 0.22
C ALA A 24 13.79 -0.27 -0.78
N LEU A 25 13.91 -0.95 -1.92
CA LEU A 25 12.87 -0.98 -2.96
C LEU A 25 11.87 -2.09 -2.64
N ILE A 26 10.64 -1.70 -2.31
CA ILE A 26 9.55 -2.61 -1.98
C ILE A 26 8.36 -2.30 -2.89
N THR A 27 7.84 -3.33 -3.57
CA THR A 27 6.56 -3.25 -4.28
C THR A 27 5.45 -3.69 -3.34
N LEU A 28 4.56 -2.76 -3.02
CA LEU A 28 3.32 -3.05 -2.31
C LEU A 28 2.27 -3.55 -3.31
N ARG A 29 1.49 -4.56 -2.91
CA ARG A 29 0.51 -5.22 -3.78
C ARG A 29 -0.83 -5.33 -3.06
N ALA A 30 -1.88 -4.84 -3.72
CA ALA A 30 -3.26 -5.00 -3.26
C ALA A 30 -4.08 -5.75 -4.31
N LYS A 31 -5.03 -6.58 -3.86
CA LYS A 31 -5.93 -7.32 -4.72
C LYS A 31 -7.37 -7.17 -4.24
N GLY A 32 -8.29 -6.98 -5.19
CA GLY A 32 -9.72 -7.00 -4.95
C GLY A 32 -10.42 -7.99 -5.87
N SER A 33 -11.52 -8.59 -5.41
CA SER A 33 -12.44 -9.37 -6.24
C SER A 33 -13.76 -8.63 -6.41
N ILE A 34 -14.30 -8.63 -7.63
CA ILE A 34 -15.60 -8.03 -7.91
C ILE A 34 -16.70 -9.02 -7.52
N ASP A 35 -17.72 -8.53 -6.81
CA ASP A 35 -18.88 -9.32 -6.40
C ASP A 35 -19.79 -9.62 -7.60
N ASP A 36 -20.28 -10.86 -7.69
CA ASP A 36 -21.09 -11.32 -8.82
C ASP A 36 -22.58 -11.00 -8.66
N GLN A 37 -23.04 -10.70 -7.44
CA GLN A 37 -24.46 -10.47 -7.10
C GLN A 37 -24.78 -9.01 -6.77
N SER A 38 -23.79 -8.18 -6.46
CA SER A 38 -23.96 -6.78 -6.04
C SER A 38 -22.96 -5.84 -6.71
N VAL A 39 -23.25 -4.53 -6.72
CA VAL A 39 -22.30 -3.50 -7.17
C VAL A 39 -21.30 -3.23 -6.04
N ALA A 40 -20.39 -4.18 -5.85
CA ALA A 40 -19.37 -4.12 -4.81
C ALA A 40 -18.05 -4.73 -5.29
N CYS A 41 -16.93 -4.19 -4.81
CA CYS A 41 -15.63 -4.82 -4.91
C CYS A 41 -15.17 -5.17 -3.51
N LYS A 42 -14.87 -6.45 -3.29
CA LYS A 42 -14.36 -6.96 -2.02
C LYS A 42 -12.84 -6.84 -2.06
N VAL A 43 -12.33 -5.91 -1.27
CA VAL A 43 -10.91 -5.81 -0.90
C VAL A 43 -10.73 -6.39 0.49
N GLU A 44 -9.56 -6.97 0.78
CA GLU A 44 -9.23 -7.56 2.08
C GLU A 44 -8.94 -6.49 3.15
N THR A 45 -9.79 -5.48 3.26
CA THR A 45 -9.72 -4.49 4.34
C THR A 45 -10.55 -5.03 5.51
N GLY A 46 -9.91 -5.61 6.53
CA GLY A 46 -10.62 -6.11 7.71
C GLY A 46 -11.57 -5.05 8.28
N ARG A 47 -12.86 -5.37 8.44
CA ARG A 47 -13.98 -4.48 8.89
C ARG A 47 -13.85 -3.94 10.34
N ALA A 48 -12.65 -3.87 10.90
CA ALA A 48 -12.38 -3.31 12.22
C ALA A 48 -11.83 -1.89 12.10
N LEU A 49 -12.00 -1.06 13.14
CA LEU A 49 -11.18 0.15 13.29
C LEU A 49 -9.71 -0.28 13.26
N ALA A 50 -9.02 0.11 12.20
CA ALA A 50 -7.63 -0.25 12.00
C ALA A 50 -6.73 0.94 12.34
N ILE A 51 -5.67 0.66 13.09
CA ILE A 51 -4.61 1.64 13.34
C ILE A 51 -3.59 1.49 12.22
N ALA A 52 -3.28 2.59 11.55
CA ALA A 52 -2.20 2.65 10.58
C ALA A 52 -0.86 2.89 11.30
N GLY A 53 0.15 2.11 10.95
CA GLY A 53 1.49 2.23 11.49
C GLY A 53 2.55 2.38 10.41
N LEU A 54 3.81 2.48 10.85
CA LEU A 54 4.94 2.50 9.93
C LEU A 54 5.04 1.16 9.19
N HIS A 55 5.50 1.20 7.94
CA HIS A 55 5.87 -0.01 7.22
C HIS A 55 7.09 -0.67 7.90
N PRO A 56 7.25 -2.01 7.92
CA PRO A 56 8.42 -2.67 8.53
C PRO A 56 9.77 -2.16 8.02
N ALA A 57 9.86 -1.84 6.72
CA ALA A 57 11.06 -1.21 6.12
C ALA A 57 11.41 0.17 6.70
N THR A 58 10.49 0.79 7.45
CA THR A 58 10.70 2.07 8.14
C THR A 58 10.70 1.93 9.67
N GLY A 59 10.79 0.70 10.20
CA GLY A 59 10.80 0.42 11.63
C GLY A 59 9.42 0.16 12.24
N GLY A 60 8.42 -0.15 11.41
CA GLY A 60 7.12 -0.63 11.87
C GLY A 60 7.16 -2.02 12.47
N SER A 61 6.24 -2.30 13.39
CA SER A 61 6.11 -3.62 14.03
C SER A 61 5.51 -4.70 13.11
N GLY A 62 4.77 -4.27 12.07
CA GLY A 62 3.95 -5.14 11.23
C GLY A 62 2.61 -5.55 11.87
N LEU A 63 2.31 -5.09 13.08
CA LEU A 63 1.04 -5.34 13.77
C LEU A 63 -0.06 -4.36 13.34
N GLU A 64 0.32 -3.12 13.06
CA GLU A 64 -0.55 -2.09 12.49
C GLU A 64 -0.64 -2.22 10.96
N LEU A 65 -1.73 -1.73 10.36
CA LEU A 65 -1.86 -1.73 8.90
C LEU A 65 -0.87 -0.73 8.27
N CYS A 66 -0.33 -1.09 7.12
CA CYS A 66 0.44 -0.15 6.32
C CYS A 66 -0.50 0.82 5.60
N SER A 67 -0.35 2.12 5.83
CA SER A 67 -1.13 3.15 5.13
C SER A 67 -0.90 3.17 3.61
N GLY A 68 0.26 2.68 3.15
CA GLY A 68 0.55 2.50 1.72
C GLY A 68 -0.32 1.43 1.08
N ASP A 69 -0.39 0.25 1.71
CA ASP A 69 -1.26 -0.84 1.25
C ASP A 69 -2.73 -0.41 1.24
N MET A 70 -3.18 0.23 2.33
CA MET A 70 -4.54 0.76 2.44
C MET A 70 -4.90 1.73 1.30
N LEU A 71 -3.95 2.55 0.86
CA LEU A 71 -4.18 3.48 -0.26
C LEU A 71 -4.36 2.72 -1.59
N LEU A 72 -3.51 1.72 -1.86
CA LEU A 72 -3.62 0.90 -3.07
C LEU A 72 -4.90 0.07 -3.06
N GLU A 73 -5.29 -0.49 -1.92
CA GLU A 73 -6.57 -1.18 -1.73
C GLU A 73 -7.75 -0.26 -2.02
N ALA A 74 -7.73 0.96 -1.50
CA ALA A 74 -8.78 1.95 -1.77
C ALA A 74 -8.86 2.32 -3.25
N LEU A 75 -7.71 2.45 -3.93
CA LEU A 75 -7.65 2.71 -5.37
C LEU A 75 -8.26 1.57 -6.19
N VAL A 76 -7.85 0.32 -5.90
CA VAL A 76 -8.38 -0.89 -6.53
C VAL A 76 -9.90 -1.01 -6.30
N ALA A 77 -10.36 -0.79 -5.07
CA ALA A 77 -11.77 -0.83 -4.72
C ALA A 77 -12.59 0.21 -5.49
N CYS A 78 -12.10 1.46 -5.54
CA CYS A 78 -12.75 2.55 -6.25
C CYS A 78 -12.90 2.20 -7.74
N ALA A 79 -11.80 1.81 -8.40
CA ALA A 79 -11.80 1.43 -9.81
C ALA A 79 -12.70 0.21 -10.10
N GLY A 80 -12.66 -0.82 -9.25
CA GLY A 80 -13.47 -2.02 -9.39
C GLY A 80 -14.98 -1.75 -9.29
N VAL A 81 -15.40 -0.94 -8.30
CA VAL A 81 -16.81 -0.54 -8.15
C VAL A 81 -17.27 0.28 -9.35
N THR A 82 -16.47 1.24 -9.82
CA THR A 82 -16.80 2.03 -11.01
C THR A 82 -16.93 1.17 -12.26
N LEU A 83 -15.99 0.24 -12.51
CA LEU A 83 -16.04 -0.69 -13.64
C LEU A 83 -17.36 -1.49 -13.64
N LYS A 84 -17.74 -2.06 -12.50
CA LYS A 84 -18.99 -2.82 -12.37
C LYS A 84 -20.24 -1.96 -12.55
N ALA A 85 -20.22 -0.73 -12.04
CA ALA A 85 -21.33 0.22 -12.19
C ALA A 85 -21.55 0.59 -13.67
N VAL A 86 -20.48 0.91 -14.40
CA VAL A 86 -20.54 1.24 -15.84
C VAL A 86 -20.97 0.03 -16.66
N ALA A 87 -20.41 -1.16 -16.42
CA ALA A 87 -20.82 -2.38 -17.10
C ALA A 87 -22.32 -2.65 -16.95
N THR A 88 -22.85 -2.47 -15.74
CA THR A 88 -24.29 -2.58 -15.46
C THR A 88 -25.11 -1.56 -16.24
N ALA A 89 -24.69 -0.29 -16.23
CA ALA A 89 -25.40 0.80 -16.90
C ALA A 89 -25.45 0.65 -18.44
N LEU A 90 -24.47 -0.04 -19.02
CA LEU A 90 -24.38 -0.33 -20.46
C LEU A 90 -24.98 -1.68 -20.83
N GLU A 91 -25.61 -2.40 -19.88
CA GLU A 91 -26.11 -3.77 -20.06
C GLU A 91 -25.03 -4.75 -20.56
N PHE A 92 -23.76 -4.45 -20.28
CA PHE A 92 -22.64 -5.29 -20.64
C PHE A 92 -22.45 -6.39 -19.59
N LYS A 93 -22.58 -7.65 -20.02
CA LYS A 93 -22.38 -8.82 -19.15
C LYS A 93 -20.88 -9.04 -18.89
N LEU A 94 -20.34 -8.33 -17.90
CA LEU A 94 -18.99 -8.53 -17.39
C LEU A 94 -18.89 -9.92 -16.73
N GLY A 95 -17.97 -10.76 -17.23
CA GLY A 95 -17.63 -12.05 -16.65
C GLY A 95 -16.74 -11.90 -15.40
N ALA A 96 -15.65 -12.66 -15.32
CA ALA A 96 -14.64 -12.47 -14.29
C ALA A 96 -13.72 -11.29 -14.63
N ALA A 97 -13.40 -10.45 -13.64
CA ALA A 97 -12.45 -9.36 -13.77
C ALA A 97 -11.61 -9.23 -12.49
N THR A 98 -10.37 -8.79 -12.65
CA THR A 98 -9.42 -8.52 -11.56
C THR A 98 -8.84 -7.14 -11.79
N VAL A 99 -8.71 -6.36 -10.72
CA VAL A 99 -8.10 -5.03 -10.71
C VAL A 99 -6.89 -5.09 -9.78
N GLU A 100 -5.76 -4.59 -10.27
CA GLU A 100 -4.48 -4.61 -9.56
C GLU A 100 -3.89 -3.20 -9.57
N ALA A 101 -3.21 -2.83 -8.49
CA ALA A 101 -2.43 -1.61 -8.38
C ALA A 101 -1.11 -1.95 -7.69
N GLU A 102 -0.03 -1.32 -8.16
CA GLU A 102 1.30 -1.37 -7.57
C GLU A 102 1.70 0.06 -7.23
N GLY A 103 2.63 0.24 -6.31
CA GLY A 103 3.18 1.56 -6.05
C GLY A 103 4.64 1.47 -5.64
N ASP A 104 5.46 2.34 -6.22
CA ASP A 104 6.89 2.41 -5.95
C ASP A 104 7.17 3.41 -4.84
N LEU A 105 7.90 2.99 -3.81
CA LEU A 105 8.37 3.86 -2.74
C LEU A 105 9.90 3.84 -2.61
N ASP A 106 10.45 4.98 -2.23
CA ASP A 106 11.85 5.09 -1.80
C ASP A 106 11.90 5.47 -0.32
N PHE A 107 12.05 4.46 0.56
CA PHE A 107 12.06 4.69 2.00
C PHE A 107 13.26 5.52 2.49
N ARG A 108 14.27 5.81 1.65
CA ARG A 108 15.33 6.78 1.99
C ARG A 108 14.76 8.17 2.22
N GLY A 109 13.69 8.55 1.51
CA GLY A 109 12.98 9.81 1.73
C GLY A 109 12.28 9.81 3.09
N THR A 110 11.42 8.83 3.37
CA THR A 110 10.69 8.69 4.64
C THR A 110 11.61 8.63 5.86
N LEU A 111 12.77 8.00 5.73
CA LEU A 111 13.76 7.86 6.81
C LEU A 111 14.74 9.04 6.91
N GLY A 112 14.67 10.02 5.99
CA GLY A 112 15.57 11.17 5.93
C GLY A 112 17.02 10.79 5.62
N VAL A 113 17.25 9.69 4.90
CA VAL A 113 18.58 9.19 4.52
C VAL A 113 19.13 9.94 3.31
N ALA A 114 18.25 10.30 2.35
CA ALA A 114 18.62 10.96 1.11
C ALA A 114 17.69 12.16 0.85
N LYS A 115 18.24 13.33 0.51
CA LYS A 115 17.46 14.57 0.29
C LYS A 115 16.78 14.61 -1.09
N ASP A 116 17.30 13.84 -2.02
CA ASP A 116 16.83 13.68 -3.39
C ASP A 116 15.78 12.56 -3.54
N ALA A 117 15.63 11.70 -2.53
CA ALA A 117 14.59 10.67 -2.49
C ALA A 117 13.24 11.27 -2.05
N PRO A 118 12.15 11.04 -2.81
CA PRO A 118 10.82 11.52 -2.43
C PRO A 118 10.28 10.80 -1.19
N VAL A 119 9.43 11.47 -0.41
CA VAL A 119 8.69 10.87 0.71
C VAL A 119 7.35 10.35 0.19
N GLY A 120 7.03 9.09 0.47
CA GLY A 120 5.79 8.45 0.02
C GLY A 120 5.93 7.77 -1.35
N PHE A 121 4.81 7.61 -2.06
CA PHE A 121 4.80 7.01 -3.39
C PHE A 121 5.47 7.90 -4.43
N ARG A 122 6.39 7.34 -5.20
CA ARG A 122 6.97 7.96 -6.40
C ARG A 122 6.00 7.86 -7.58
N ALA A 123 5.36 6.70 -7.71
CA ALA A 123 4.37 6.39 -8.73
C ALA A 123 3.42 5.31 -8.19
N ILE A 124 2.19 5.31 -8.71
CA ILE A 124 1.15 4.29 -8.54
C ILE A 124 0.69 3.95 -9.96
#